data_AF-A0A7W6WJ08-F1
#
_entry.id   AF-A0A7W6WJ08-F1
#
_cell.length_a   1.000
_cell.length_b   1.000
_cell.length_c   1.000
_cell.angle_alpha   90.00
_cell.angle_beta   90.00
_cell.angle_gamma   90.00
#
_symmetry.space_group_name_H-M   'P 1'
#
loop_
_entity.id
_entity.type
_entity.pdbx_description
1 polymer ?
#
loop_
_entity_poly.entity_id
_entity_poly.type
_entity_poly.pdbx_seq_one_letter_code
_entity_poly.pdbx_strand_id
1 'polypeptide(L)'
;MAASLGRDDSMQRHRDLIATVKDQASRGIHSVVLPESALGFWTPTVERLWARALQETSISVVAGAAIVDAGGYDNVLLALSAEGGRLLYRERMPVPVSMWQPWRLLIGKSGGARAHFFANPVVAIGANRAAPLICYEQLIVWPALQSMFQDPDFIVAVGNGWWSKGTSIVAIQRASTTAWAKLFAKPLVLSFNT
;
A
#
# COMPACT_ATOMS: atom_id res chain seq x y z
N MET A 1 13.66 11.99 8.14
CA MET A 1 12.81 12.27 6.97
C MET A 1 11.68 11.23 6.88
N ALA A 2 10.89 11.07 7.94
CA ALA A 2 9.70 10.22 7.98
C ALA A 2 8.42 11.05 8.23
N ALA A 3 8.53 12.39 8.21
CA ALA A 3 7.49 13.31 8.65
C ALA A 3 6.45 13.65 7.57
N SER A 4 6.39 12.91 6.46
CA SER A 4 5.53 13.29 5.33
C SER A 4 4.93 12.14 4.52
N LEU A 5 4.90 10.89 5.02
CA LEU A 5 4.19 9.81 4.34
C LEU A 5 2.68 10.00 4.54
N GLY A 6 2.01 10.58 3.55
CA GLY A 6 0.58 10.92 3.61
C GLY A 6 0.29 12.40 3.39
N ARG A 7 1.25 13.29 3.65
CA ARG A 7 1.30 14.78 3.59
C ARG A 7 0.08 15.55 4.14
N ASP A 8 -1.12 15.15 3.77
CA ASP A 8 -2.40 15.65 4.24
C ASP A 8 -3.18 14.50 4.90
N ASP A 9 -2.85 14.22 6.15
CA ASP A 9 -3.61 13.30 7.01
C ASP A 9 -4.87 13.98 7.56
N SER A 10 -5.34 15.06 6.93
CA SER A 10 -6.53 15.75 7.41
C SER A 10 -7.75 14.85 7.29
N MET A 11 -8.66 15.06 8.23
CA MET A 11 -9.98 14.46 8.17
C MET A 11 -10.73 14.85 6.88
N GLN A 12 -10.40 16.00 6.28
CA GLN A 12 -10.97 16.40 5.00
C GLN A 12 -10.50 15.48 3.87
N ARG A 13 -9.21 15.18 3.80
CA ARG A 13 -8.66 14.25 2.80
C ARG A 13 -9.32 12.87 2.88
N HIS A 14 -9.51 12.34 4.08
CA HIS A 14 -10.23 11.08 4.27
C HIS A 14 -11.67 11.16 3.77
N ARG A 15 -12.40 12.25 4.06
CA ARG A 15 -13.78 12.44 3.56
C ARG A 15 -13.83 12.49 2.04
N ASP A 16 -12.88 13.17 1.40
CA ASP A 16 -12.81 13.28 -0.07
C ASP A 16 -12.53 11.91 -0.72
N LEU A 17 -11.60 11.13 -0.13
CA LEU A 17 -11.31 9.77 -0.57
C LEU A 17 -12.54 8.86 -0.40
N ILE A 18 -13.21 8.93 0.76
CA ILE A 18 -14.45 8.19 1.03
C ILE A 18 -15.53 8.56 0.01
N ALA A 19 -15.73 9.84 -0.28
CA ALA A 19 -16.71 10.29 -1.27
C ALA A 19 -16.40 9.72 -2.66
N THR A 20 -15.12 9.72 -3.05
CA THR A 20 -14.67 9.12 -4.31
C THR A 20 -14.95 7.62 -4.36
N VAL A 21 -14.65 6.89 -3.27
CA VAL A 21 -14.93 5.45 -3.16
C VAL A 21 -16.44 5.17 -3.25
N LYS A 22 -17.28 5.96 -2.57
CA LYS A 22 -18.74 5.80 -2.63
C LYS A 22 -19.31 6.10 -4.01
N ASP A 23 -18.77 7.08 -4.74
CA ASP A 23 -19.11 7.32 -6.15
C ASP A 23 -18.73 6.15 -7.06
N GLN A 24 -17.59 5.48 -6.81
CA GLN A 24 -17.28 4.25 -7.54
C GLN A 24 -18.25 3.11 -7.19
N ALA A 25 -18.61 2.98 -5.91
CA ALA A 25 -19.58 1.98 -5.48
C ALA A 25 -20.96 2.18 -6.14
N SER A 26 -21.43 3.43 -6.28
CA SER A 26 -22.71 3.72 -6.95
C SER A 26 -22.70 3.40 -8.44
N ARG A 27 -21.51 3.29 -9.07
CA ARG A 27 -21.31 2.85 -10.45
C ARG A 27 -21.17 1.33 -10.59
N GLY A 28 -21.39 0.57 -9.52
CA GLY A 28 -21.30 -0.89 -9.50
C GLY A 28 -19.88 -1.44 -9.33
N ILE A 29 -18.91 -0.61 -8.93
CA ILE A 29 -17.56 -1.09 -8.60
C ILE A 29 -17.55 -1.70 -7.20
N HIS A 30 -17.09 -2.94 -7.09
CA HIS A 30 -17.07 -3.69 -5.82
C HIS A 30 -15.71 -3.69 -5.12
N SER A 31 -14.65 -3.25 -5.79
CA SER A 31 -13.31 -3.18 -5.19
C SER A 31 -12.50 -2.02 -5.72
N VAL A 32 -11.84 -1.27 -4.83
CA VAL A 32 -10.98 -0.12 -5.17
C VAL A 32 -9.61 -0.30 -4.51
N VAL A 33 -8.54 0.02 -5.25
CA VAL A 33 -7.18 0.08 -4.72
C VAL A 33 -6.72 1.53 -4.66
N LEU A 34 -6.40 2.01 -3.47
CA LEU A 34 -5.83 3.33 -3.23
C LEU A 34 -4.28 3.26 -3.20
N PRO A 35 -3.60 4.39 -3.49
CA PRO A 35 -2.14 4.44 -3.51
C PRO A 35 -1.47 4.13 -2.17
N GLU A 36 -0.14 4.02 -2.22
CA GLU A 36 0.70 3.95 -1.03
C GLU A 36 0.49 5.18 -0.13
N SER A 37 0.45 4.96 1.19
CA SER A 37 0.21 5.98 2.21
C SER A 37 -1.09 6.79 2.06
N ALA A 38 -2.08 6.30 1.30
CA ALA A 38 -3.35 6.99 1.08
C ALA A 38 -4.12 7.28 2.39
N LEU A 39 -3.93 6.46 3.43
CA LEU A 39 -4.56 6.67 4.74
C LEU A 39 -3.65 7.35 5.76
N GLY A 40 -2.41 7.73 5.40
CA GLY A 40 -1.44 8.23 6.37
C GLY A 40 -1.20 7.22 7.50
N PHE A 41 -1.28 7.68 8.75
CA PHE A 41 -1.19 6.81 9.92
C PHE A 41 -2.46 6.01 10.17
N TRP A 42 -2.32 4.69 10.26
CA TRP A 42 -3.40 3.81 10.65
C TRP A 42 -3.65 3.91 12.16
N THR A 43 -4.82 4.45 12.53
CA THR A 43 -5.24 4.63 13.92
C THR A 43 -6.67 4.12 14.11
N PRO A 44 -7.10 3.83 15.34
CA PRO A 44 -8.49 3.45 15.62
C PRO A 44 -9.52 4.51 15.15
N THR A 45 -9.13 5.79 15.13
CA THR A 45 -9.99 6.88 14.63
C THR A 45 -10.19 6.78 13.12
N VAL A 46 -9.10 6.57 12.36
CA VAL A 46 -9.17 6.38 10.90
C VAL A 46 -9.96 5.12 10.58
N GLU A 47 -9.72 4.02 11.30
CA GLU A 47 -10.47 2.77 11.12
C GLU A 47 -11.99 2.97 11.29
N ARG A 48 -12.40 3.55 12.41
CA ARG A 48 -13.82 3.80 12.70
C ARG A 48 -14.47 4.74 11.69
N LEU A 49 -13.73 5.75 11.22
CA LEU A 49 -14.21 6.67 10.18
C LEU A 49 -14.53 5.91 8.89
N TRP A 50 -13.58 5.12 8.40
CA TRP A 50 -13.73 4.36 7.16
C TRP A 50 -14.79 3.28 7.27
N ALA A 51 -14.76 2.47 8.33
CA ALA A 51 -15.74 1.41 8.53
C ALA A 51 -17.17 1.97 8.56
N ARG A 52 -17.40 3.05 9.32
CA ARG A 52 -18.71 3.73 9.39
C ARG A 52 -19.15 4.27 8.03
N ALA A 53 -18.24 4.87 7.28
CA ALA A 53 -18.59 5.44 5.98
C ALA A 53 -18.96 4.38 4.93
N LEU A 54 -18.46 3.15 5.10
CA LEU A 54 -18.69 2.02 4.21
C LEU A 54 -19.88 1.13 4.62
N GLN A 55 -20.54 1.35 5.76
CA GLN A 55 -21.64 0.51 6.27
C GLN A 55 -22.79 0.29 5.28
N GLU A 56 -23.07 1.26 4.43
CA GLU A 56 -24.16 1.21 3.44
C GLU A 56 -23.67 0.81 2.04
N THR A 57 -22.46 0.25 1.94
CA THR A 57 -21.82 -0.10 0.67
C THR A 57 -21.28 -1.52 0.73
N SER A 58 -21.33 -2.25 -0.38
CA SER A 58 -20.70 -3.57 -0.52
C SER A 58 -19.28 -3.50 -1.08
N ILE A 59 -18.68 -2.30 -1.11
CA ILE A 59 -17.35 -2.08 -1.70
C ILE A 59 -16.25 -2.46 -0.71
N SER A 60 -15.22 -3.14 -1.21
CA SER A 60 -13.98 -3.37 -0.48
C SER A 60 -12.90 -2.40 -0.96
N VAL A 61 -12.15 -1.82 -0.03
CA VAL A 61 -11.04 -0.90 -0.35
C VAL A 61 -9.73 -1.49 0.10
N VAL A 62 -8.75 -1.56 -0.80
CA VAL A 62 -7.36 -1.87 -0.45
C VAL A 62 -6.59 -0.56 -0.43
N ALA A 63 -5.96 -0.22 0.68
CA ALA A 63 -5.34 1.09 0.83
C ALA A 63 -3.99 1.01 1.55
N GLY A 64 -3.05 1.85 1.10
CA GLY A 64 -1.75 2.03 1.75
C GLY A 64 -1.85 2.87 3.02
N ALA A 65 -1.15 2.46 4.07
CA ALA A 65 -1.06 3.18 5.34
C ALA A 65 0.28 2.91 6.04
N ALA A 66 0.54 3.63 7.13
CA ALA A 66 1.65 3.36 8.04
C ALA A 66 1.14 2.97 9.44
N ILE A 67 1.61 1.84 9.97
CA ILE A 67 1.37 1.47 11.38
C ILE A 67 2.63 1.83 12.16
N VAL A 68 2.51 2.76 13.12
CA VAL A 68 3.63 3.30 13.91
C VAL A 68 3.66 2.67 15.30
N ASP A 69 4.85 2.37 15.78
CA ASP A 69 5.13 1.96 17.17
C ASP A 69 6.35 2.71 17.73
N ALA A 70 6.76 2.36 18.96
CA ALA A 70 7.88 3.00 19.63
C ALA A 70 9.24 2.83 18.91
N GLY A 71 9.39 1.78 18.11
CA GLY A 71 10.63 1.45 17.38
C GLY A 71 10.68 2.01 15.96
N GLY A 72 9.54 2.23 15.31
CA GLY A 72 9.47 2.73 13.94
C GLY A 72 8.07 2.56 13.35
N TYR A 73 8.01 2.18 12.07
CA TYR A 73 6.73 1.93 11.41
C TYR A 73 6.79 0.79 10.39
N ASP A 74 5.63 0.21 10.12
CA ASP A 74 5.38 -0.67 8.98
C ASP A 74 4.66 0.12 7.89
N ASN A 75 5.15 0.07 6.65
CA ASN A 75 4.39 0.47 5.48
C ASN A 75 3.53 -0.71 5.04
N VAL A 76 2.21 -0.52 4.95
CA VAL A 76 1.25 -1.62 4.86
C VAL A 76 0.18 -1.40 3.82
N LEU A 77 -0.42 -2.51 3.36
CA LEU A 77 -1.73 -2.51 2.72
C LEU A 77 -2.78 -3.06 3.69
N LEU A 78 -3.90 -2.35 3.80
CA LEU A 78 -5.07 -2.73 4.57
C LEU A 78 -6.23 -3.01 3.62
N ALA A 79 -7.06 -4.00 3.94
CA ALA A 79 -8.41 -4.14 3.42
C ALA A 79 -9.37 -3.39 4.36
N LEU A 80 -10.27 -2.59 3.80
CA LEU A 80 -11.32 -1.88 4.52
C LEU A 80 -12.68 -2.30 3.96
N SER A 81 -13.63 -2.46 4.86
CA SER A 81 -15.04 -2.69 4.57
C SER A 81 -15.91 -2.17 5.71
N ALA A 82 -17.23 -2.38 5.64
CA ALA A 82 -18.17 -2.03 6.69
C ALA A 82 -17.82 -2.68 8.05
N GLU A 83 -17.17 -3.83 8.02
CA GLU A 83 -16.79 -4.62 9.20
C GLU A 83 -15.53 -4.10 9.90
N GLY A 84 -14.74 -3.24 9.27
CA GLY A 84 -13.49 -2.70 9.84
C GLY A 84 -12.30 -2.75 8.89
N GLY A 85 -11.10 -2.59 9.47
CA GLY A 85 -9.85 -2.70 8.74
C GLY A 85 -9.10 -4.00 9.06
N ARG A 86 -8.55 -4.64 8.02
CA ARG A 86 -7.73 -5.86 8.15
C ARG A 86 -6.39 -5.66 7.46
N LEU A 87 -5.30 -5.95 8.18
CA LEU A 87 -3.97 -5.94 7.59
C LEU A 87 -3.81 -7.06 6.56
N LEU A 88 -3.46 -6.68 5.33
CA LEU A 88 -3.18 -7.62 4.25
C LEU A 88 -1.69 -7.90 4.14
N TYR A 89 -0.89 -6.84 4.06
CA TYR A 89 0.52 -6.94 3.65
C TYR A 89 1.37 -5.92 4.40
N ARG A 90 2.61 -6.31 4.72
CA ARG A 90 3.66 -5.41 5.20
C ARG A 90 4.76 -5.37 4.15
N GLU A 91 5.25 -4.18 3.83
CA GLU A 91 6.35 -3.97 2.89
C GLU A 91 7.56 -4.83 3.30
N ARG A 92 8.01 -5.69 2.39
CA ARG A 92 9.15 -6.57 2.62
C ARG A 92 10.46 -5.81 2.48
N MET A 93 10.54 -4.87 1.54
CA MET A 93 11.74 -4.08 1.30
C MET A 93 11.44 -2.59 1.08
N PRO A 94 11.49 -1.77 2.15
CA PRO A 94 11.46 -0.32 2.04
C PRO A 94 12.73 0.23 1.39
N VAL A 95 12.68 1.47 0.89
CA VAL A 95 13.84 2.13 0.27
C VAL A 95 15.03 2.19 1.27
N PRO A 96 16.21 1.62 0.93
CA PRO A 96 17.39 1.72 1.77
C PRO A 96 17.80 3.16 2.05
N VAL A 97 18.41 3.41 3.21
CA VAL A 97 18.97 4.72 3.61
C VAL A 97 17.94 5.80 3.90
N SER A 98 16.83 5.87 3.17
CA SER A 98 15.76 6.83 3.40
C SER A 98 14.70 6.28 4.35
N MET A 99 14.03 5.18 3.98
CA MET A 99 12.98 4.55 4.78
C MET A 99 13.58 3.53 5.73
N TRP A 100 14.29 2.54 5.21
CA TRP A 100 14.92 1.49 5.99
C TRP A 100 16.32 1.95 6.46
N GLN A 101 16.47 2.15 7.77
CA GLN A 101 17.69 2.66 8.42
C GLN A 101 18.05 1.80 9.64
N PRO A 102 18.48 0.53 9.45
CA PRO A 102 18.69 -0.42 10.55
C PRO A 102 19.76 0.04 11.57
N TRP A 103 20.74 0.84 11.13
CA TRP A 103 21.79 1.38 12.00
C TRP A 103 21.29 2.39 13.05
N ARG A 104 20.08 2.97 12.90
CA ARG A 104 19.54 3.90 13.91
C ARG A 104 19.46 3.26 15.29
N LEU A 105 19.08 1.97 15.34
CA LEU A 105 18.99 1.20 16.57
C LEU A 105 20.37 1.09 17.26
N LEU A 106 21.44 0.96 16.48
CA LEU A 106 22.82 0.87 17.00
C LEU A 106 23.29 2.17 17.66
N ILE A 107 22.72 3.31 17.27
CA ILE A 107 23.04 4.64 17.82
C ILE A 107 21.95 5.17 18.75
N GLY A 108 21.10 4.29 19.29
CA GLY A 108 20.06 4.65 20.25
C GLY A 108 18.93 5.53 19.70
N LYS A 109 18.76 5.57 18.37
CA LYS A 109 17.68 6.33 17.70
C LYS A 109 16.58 5.38 17.26
N SER A 110 15.32 5.74 17.52
CA SER A 110 14.15 5.06 16.96
C SER A 110 13.74 5.66 15.61
N GLY A 111 12.86 4.97 14.90
CA GLY A 111 12.28 5.40 13.63
C GLY A 111 12.81 4.64 12.41
N GLY A 112 12.20 4.92 11.26
CA GLY A 112 12.45 4.21 10.00
C GLY A 112 11.41 3.11 9.75
N ALA A 113 11.27 2.74 8.48
CA ALA A 113 10.44 1.63 8.05
C ALA A 113 11.12 0.31 8.40
N ARG A 114 10.36 -0.66 8.89
CA ARG A 114 10.82 -2.03 9.09
C ARG A 114 10.75 -2.81 7.77
N ALA A 115 11.73 -3.67 7.54
CA ALA A 115 11.79 -4.55 6.38
C ALA A 115 11.33 -5.96 6.78
N HIS A 116 10.34 -6.49 6.05
CA HIS A 116 9.77 -7.82 6.28
C HIS A 116 10.24 -8.82 5.23
N PHE A 117 11.56 -8.98 5.05
CA PHE A 117 12.19 -9.76 3.96
C PHE A 117 11.58 -11.15 3.70
N PHE A 118 11.07 -11.83 4.73
CA PHE A 118 10.52 -13.19 4.60
C PHE A 118 9.01 -13.27 4.83
N ALA A 119 8.31 -12.15 4.90
CA ALA A 119 6.86 -12.15 5.05
C ALA A 119 6.18 -12.77 3.83
N ASN A 120 4.93 -13.22 4.05
CA ASN A 120 4.13 -13.87 3.03
C ASN A 120 4.03 -12.97 1.78
N PRO A 121 4.47 -13.45 0.60
CA PRO A 121 4.56 -12.64 -0.60
C PRO A 121 3.22 -12.49 -1.35
N VAL A 122 2.16 -13.14 -0.87
CA VAL A 122 0.80 -13.11 -1.46
C VAL A 122 -0.27 -12.96 -0.39
N VAL A 123 -1.39 -12.31 -0.75
CA VAL A 123 -2.48 -11.98 0.17
C VAL A 123 -3.84 -12.27 -0.44
N ALA A 124 -4.83 -12.60 0.40
CA ALA A 124 -6.21 -12.80 -0.06
C ALA A 124 -6.97 -11.46 -0.16
N ILE A 125 -7.50 -11.17 -1.34
CA ILE A 125 -8.40 -10.04 -1.63
C ILE A 125 -9.68 -10.63 -2.23
N GLY A 126 -10.76 -10.66 -1.44
CA GLY A 126 -11.96 -11.43 -1.78
C GLY A 126 -11.61 -12.93 -1.89
N ALA A 127 -12.04 -13.57 -2.97
CA ALA A 127 -11.75 -14.98 -3.26
C ALA A 127 -10.40 -15.20 -3.96
N ASN A 128 -9.70 -14.14 -4.36
CA ASN A 128 -8.50 -14.20 -5.19
C ASN A 128 -7.23 -13.89 -4.38
N ARG A 129 -6.10 -14.40 -4.85
CA ARG A 129 -4.76 -14.18 -4.30
C ARG A 129 -4.03 -13.12 -5.10
N ALA A 130 -3.62 -12.04 -4.44
CA ALA A 130 -2.84 -10.97 -5.03
C ALA A 130 -1.37 -11.07 -4.63
N ALA A 131 -0.48 -10.61 -5.51
CA ALA A 131 0.90 -10.27 -5.20
C ALA A 131 1.03 -8.76 -5.01
N PRO A 132 1.15 -8.27 -3.76
CA PRO A 132 1.38 -6.86 -3.50
C PRO A 132 2.83 -6.47 -3.80
N LEU A 133 3.02 -5.31 -4.42
CA LEU A 133 4.32 -4.65 -4.58
C LEU A 133 4.18 -3.18 -4.20
N ILE A 134 4.80 -2.80 -3.08
CA ILE A 134 4.79 -1.40 -2.61
C ILE A 134 6.05 -0.71 -3.14
N CYS A 135 5.86 0.41 -3.84
CA CYS A 135 6.89 1.39 -4.17
C CYS A 135 8.22 0.80 -4.67
N TYR A 136 9.22 0.70 -3.79
CA TYR A 136 10.57 0.24 -4.14
C TYR A 136 10.62 -1.24 -4.53
N GLU A 137 9.71 -2.06 -4.01
CA GLU A 137 9.59 -3.48 -4.34
C GLU A 137 9.35 -3.72 -5.84
N GLN A 138 8.78 -2.73 -6.52
CA GLN A 138 8.51 -2.74 -7.95
C GLN A 138 9.79 -2.70 -8.82
N LEU A 139 10.91 -2.28 -8.23
CA LEU A 139 12.18 -2.07 -8.93
C LEU A 139 13.19 -3.19 -8.68
N ILE A 140 12.96 -4.03 -7.68
CA ILE A 140 13.87 -5.10 -7.27
C ILE A 140 13.32 -6.47 -7.64
N VAL A 141 14.21 -7.41 -7.91
CA VAL A 141 13.87 -8.69 -8.55
C VAL A 141 13.21 -9.67 -7.59
N TRP A 142 13.78 -9.83 -6.40
CA TRP A 142 13.41 -10.93 -5.49
C TRP A 142 11.95 -10.89 -5.01
N PRO A 143 11.31 -9.73 -4.70
CA PRO A 143 9.94 -9.73 -4.20
C PRO A 143 8.96 -10.21 -5.26
N ALA A 144 9.18 -9.79 -6.51
CA ALA A 144 8.39 -10.22 -7.65
C ALA A 144 8.54 -11.73 -7.89
N LEU A 145 9.76 -12.24 -7.99
CA LEU A 145 9.99 -13.68 -8.22
C LEU A 145 9.42 -14.54 -7.09
N GLN A 146 9.62 -14.14 -5.83
CA GLN A 146 9.08 -14.87 -4.68
C GLN A 146 7.54 -14.89 -4.69
N SER A 147 6.90 -13.76 -5.03
CA SER A 147 5.44 -13.71 -5.16
C SER A 147 4.95 -14.60 -6.30
N MET A 148 5.61 -14.58 -7.46
CA MET A 148 5.21 -15.38 -8.62
C MET A 148 5.39 -16.89 -8.40
N PHE A 149 6.37 -17.29 -7.59
CA PHE A 149 6.54 -18.69 -7.18
C PHE A 149 5.31 -19.24 -6.43
N GLN A 150 4.55 -18.38 -5.76
CA GLN A 150 3.32 -18.75 -5.06
C GLN A 150 2.08 -18.75 -5.97
N ASP A 151 2.25 -18.51 -7.27
CA ASP A 151 1.23 -18.47 -8.31
C ASP A 151 -0.01 -17.63 -7.92
N PRO A 152 0.13 -16.29 -7.81
CA PRO A 152 -0.98 -15.40 -7.49
C PRO A 152 -1.89 -15.24 -8.72
N ASP A 153 -3.14 -14.86 -8.49
CA ASP A 153 -4.10 -14.59 -9.55
C ASP A 153 -3.82 -13.26 -10.26
N PHE A 154 -3.28 -12.26 -9.54
CA PHE A 154 -2.96 -10.94 -10.08
C PHE A 154 -1.91 -10.18 -9.26
N ILE A 155 -1.39 -9.09 -9.81
CA ILE A 155 -0.44 -8.17 -9.15
C ILE A 155 -1.17 -6.89 -8.74
N VAL A 156 -0.91 -6.42 -7.51
CA VAL A 156 -1.34 -5.11 -7.03
C VAL A 156 -0.10 -4.28 -6.74
N ALA A 157 0.13 -3.24 -7.54
CA ALA A 157 1.26 -2.35 -7.39
C ALA A 157 0.79 -0.96 -6.96
N VAL A 158 1.23 -0.54 -5.78
CA VAL A 158 0.92 0.78 -5.22
C VAL A 158 2.18 1.61 -5.02
N GLY A 159 2.11 2.92 -5.23
CA GLY A 159 3.26 3.79 -5.03
C GLY A 159 2.91 5.22 -4.66
N ASN A 160 3.82 5.87 -3.94
CA ASN A 160 3.75 7.27 -3.55
C ASN A 160 4.67 8.09 -4.46
N GLY A 161 4.09 8.72 -5.48
CA GLY A 161 4.81 9.52 -6.47
C GLY A 161 5.12 10.95 -6.03
N TRP A 162 4.48 11.46 -4.97
CA TRP A 162 4.55 12.87 -4.56
C TRP A 162 5.98 13.41 -4.41
N TRP A 163 6.85 12.67 -3.69
CA TRP A 163 8.22 13.11 -3.40
C TRP A 163 9.12 13.09 -4.64
N SER A 164 8.69 12.36 -5.66
CA SER A 164 9.39 12.15 -6.92
C SER A 164 8.81 12.97 -8.07
N LYS A 165 7.92 13.94 -7.78
CA LYS A 165 7.29 14.79 -8.79
C LYS A 165 8.35 15.49 -9.65
N GLY A 166 8.22 15.40 -10.96
CA GLY A 166 9.20 15.93 -11.91
C GLY A 166 10.39 15.00 -12.22
N THR A 167 10.39 13.77 -11.68
CA THR A 167 11.37 12.73 -12.00
C THR A 167 10.74 11.57 -12.77
N SER A 168 11.56 10.64 -13.28
CA SER A 168 11.11 9.43 -13.98
C SER A 168 10.73 8.26 -13.07
N ILE A 169 10.80 8.42 -11.73
CA ILE A 169 10.68 7.30 -10.78
C ILE A 169 9.33 6.57 -10.92
N VAL A 170 8.21 7.29 -10.92
CA VAL A 170 6.87 6.68 -11.08
C VAL A 170 6.72 6.00 -12.45
N ALA A 171 7.30 6.59 -13.50
CA ALA A 171 7.26 6.01 -14.84
C ALA A 171 8.06 4.69 -14.90
N ILE A 172 9.23 4.65 -14.27
CA ILE A 172 10.05 3.43 -14.16
C ILE A 172 9.32 2.37 -13.33
N GLN A 173 8.73 2.72 -12.19
CA GLN A 173 7.93 1.81 -11.37
C GLN A 173 6.79 1.14 -12.14
N ARG A 174 6.02 1.95 -12.89
CA ARG A 174 4.93 1.46 -13.76
C ARG A 174 5.47 0.57 -14.90
N ALA A 175 6.57 0.95 -15.53
CA ALA A 175 7.18 0.16 -16.60
C ALA A 175 7.68 -1.20 -16.08
N SER A 176 8.39 -1.21 -14.96
CA SER A 176 8.91 -2.42 -14.31
C SER A 176 7.80 -3.37 -13.89
N THR A 177 6.75 -2.88 -13.24
CA THR A 177 5.59 -3.71 -12.84
C THR A 177 4.80 -4.24 -14.03
N THR A 178 4.65 -3.44 -15.08
CA THR A 178 4.04 -3.89 -16.34
C THR A 178 4.87 -5.00 -16.99
N ALA A 179 6.20 -4.90 -16.96
CA ALA A 179 7.09 -5.94 -17.48
C ALA A 179 6.95 -7.25 -16.69
N TRP A 180 6.92 -7.19 -15.35
CA TRP A 180 6.68 -8.36 -14.51
C TRP A 180 5.31 -9.01 -14.77
N ALA A 181 4.26 -8.21 -14.85
CA ALA A 181 2.90 -8.69 -15.15
C ALA A 181 2.84 -9.41 -16.51
N LYS A 182 3.47 -8.85 -17.54
CA LYS A 182 3.57 -9.48 -18.86
C LYS A 182 4.40 -10.76 -18.85
N LEU A 183 5.55 -10.75 -18.16
CA LEU A 183 6.44 -11.91 -18.08
C LEU A 183 5.73 -13.13 -17.48
N PHE A 184 4.91 -12.93 -16.45
CA PHE A 184 4.21 -14.01 -15.75
C PHE A 184 2.75 -14.17 -16.17
N ALA A 185 2.31 -13.46 -17.23
CA ALA A 185 0.92 -13.47 -17.71
C ALA A 185 -0.12 -13.21 -16.60
N LYS A 186 0.17 -12.26 -15.70
CA LYS A 186 -0.72 -11.88 -14.59
C LYS A 186 -1.43 -10.55 -14.88
N PRO A 187 -2.74 -10.43 -14.59
CA PRO A 187 -3.42 -9.14 -14.52
C PRO A 187 -2.72 -8.20 -13.54
N LEU A 188 -2.78 -6.89 -13.82
CA LEU A 188 -2.09 -5.86 -13.07
C LEU A 188 -3.04 -4.74 -12.67
N VAL A 189 -3.06 -4.42 -11.38
CA VAL A 189 -3.74 -3.25 -10.82
C VAL A 189 -2.67 -2.25 -10.34
N LEU A 190 -2.72 -1.02 -10.85
CA LEU A 190 -1.79 0.06 -10.50
C LEU A 190 -2.53 1.19 -9.78
N SER A 191 -2.00 1.65 -8.64
CA SER A 191 -2.54 2.80 -7.92
C SER A 191 -1.42 3.71 -7.39
N PHE A 192 -1.34 4.94 -7.90
CA PHE A 192 -0.29 5.90 -7.55
C PHE A 192 -0.88 7.27 -7.24
N ASN A 193 -0.29 7.96 -6.27
CA ASN A 193 -0.53 9.38 -6.06
C ASN A 193 0.51 10.22 -6.84
N THR A 194 0.22 11.50 -7.07
CA THR A 194 1.05 12.46 -7.84
C THR A 194 1.17 13.80 -7.13
#